data_AF-A0A6A5GV75-F1
#
_entry.id   AF-A0A6A5GV75-F1
#
_cell.length_a   1.000
_cell.length_b   1.000
_cell.length_c   1.000
_cell.angle_alpha   90.00
_cell.angle_beta   90.00
_cell.angle_gamma   90.00
#
_symmetry.space_group_name_H-M   'P 1'
#
loop_
_entity.id
_entity.type
_entity.pdbx_description
1 polymer ?
#
loop_
_entity_poly.entity_id
_entity_poly.type
_entity_poly.pdbx_seq_one_letter_code
_entity_poly.pdbx_strand_id
1 'polypeptide(L)'
;MDLLEIHSVTSTDWLSIDTILTSDCIQIILGNFKFDETDLNRFLKEWINGSNQRLKRFRVIVKDLNLEVLTSGIEVEEIPVTVERIFENKECGSKKLKLKGGYDIRNNKGMLATFLKTPNPKYPIGTVQFDMFVWE
;
A
#
# COMPACT_ATOMS: atom_id res chain seq x y z
N MET A 1 -2.92 -14.78 10.55
CA MET A 1 -3.98 -14.46 9.58
C MET A 1 -3.28 -14.06 8.31
N ASP A 2 -3.63 -14.65 7.16
CA ASP A 2 -2.89 -14.45 5.91
C ASP A 2 -3.46 -13.31 5.06
N LEU A 3 -4.78 -13.14 5.07
CA LEU A 3 -5.50 -12.09 4.36
C LEU A 3 -6.39 -11.32 5.34
N LEU A 4 -6.24 -10.00 5.38
CA LEU A 4 -7.16 -9.07 6.00
C LEU A 4 -7.86 -8.28 4.89
N GLU A 5 -9.14 -8.56 4.66
CA GLU A 5 -9.93 -7.89 3.62
C GLU A 5 -11.19 -7.25 4.23
N ILE A 6 -11.31 -5.92 4.10
CA ILE A 6 -12.43 -5.14 4.64
C ILE A 6 -12.96 -4.20 3.56
N HIS A 7 -14.15 -4.48 3.06
CA HIS A 7 -14.86 -3.66 2.08
C HIS A 7 -15.95 -2.82 2.75
N SER A 8 -15.59 -1.75 3.48
CA SER A 8 -16.61 -1.00 4.23
C SER A 8 -17.41 0.00 3.37
N VAL A 9 -18.71 0.13 3.70
CA VAL A 9 -19.65 1.18 3.25
C VAL A 9 -20.06 2.09 4.44
N THR A 10 -19.64 1.78 5.67
CA THR A 10 -19.94 2.52 6.92
C THR A 10 -18.67 2.81 7.74
N SER A 11 -18.80 3.60 8.83
CA SER A 11 -17.66 4.05 9.65
C SER A 11 -16.85 2.87 10.21
N THR A 12 -15.61 2.69 9.73
CA THR A 12 -14.63 1.72 10.23
C THR A 12 -13.73 2.32 11.30
N ASP A 13 -14.33 3.04 12.26
CA ASP A 13 -13.56 3.74 13.31
C ASP A 13 -12.82 2.78 14.26
N TRP A 14 -13.07 1.47 14.18
CA TRP A 14 -12.39 0.46 14.99
C TRP A 14 -11.03 0.01 14.42
N LEU A 15 -10.75 0.26 13.13
CA LEU A 15 -9.49 -0.14 12.51
C LEU A 15 -8.58 1.08 12.37
N SER A 16 -7.58 1.16 13.26
CA SER A 16 -6.56 2.22 13.23
C SER A 16 -5.35 1.80 12.39
N ILE A 17 -4.52 2.79 12.06
CA ILE A 17 -3.21 2.53 11.45
C ILE A 17 -2.33 1.65 12.36
N ASP A 18 -2.44 1.77 13.69
CA ASP A 18 -1.70 0.93 14.64
C ASP A 18 -2.05 -0.56 14.50
N THR A 19 -3.32 -0.88 14.24
CA THR A 19 -3.72 -2.27 13.94
C THR A 19 -3.09 -2.79 12.66
N ILE A 20 -2.93 -1.94 11.64
CA ILE A 20 -2.23 -2.30 10.40
C ILE A 20 -0.74 -2.49 10.66
N LEU A 21 -0.12 -1.60 11.43
CA LEU A 21 1.30 -1.65 11.76
C LEU A 21 1.70 -2.90 12.55
N THR A 22 0.83 -3.35 13.45
CA THR A 22 1.03 -4.55 14.29
C THR A 22 0.60 -5.85 13.61
N SER A 23 0.04 -5.77 12.41
CA SER A 23 -0.39 -6.93 11.64
C SER A 23 0.80 -7.77 11.16
N ASP A 24 0.54 -9.06 10.97
CA ASP A 24 1.46 -10.01 10.32
C ASP A 24 0.79 -10.67 9.10
N CYS A 25 -0.07 -9.92 8.41
CA CYS A 25 -0.78 -10.40 7.23
C CYS A 25 0.12 -10.43 5.99
N ILE A 26 -0.10 -11.42 5.13
CA ILE A 26 0.50 -11.48 3.79
C ILE A 26 -0.17 -10.44 2.88
N GLN A 27 -1.49 -10.25 3.03
CA GLN A 27 -2.27 -9.29 2.27
C GLN A 27 -3.20 -8.48 3.15
N ILE A 28 -3.25 -7.18 2.89
CA ILE A 28 -4.15 -6.23 3.53
C ILE A 28 -4.90 -5.49 2.43
N ILE A 29 -6.21 -5.66 2.35
CA ILE A 29 -7.08 -5.05 1.33
C ILE A 29 -8.19 -4.28 2.02
N LEU A 30 -8.08 -2.97 2.00
CA LEU A 30 -9.01 -2.05 2.63
C LEU A 30 -9.78 -1.28 1.55
N GLY A 31 -11.09 -1.15 1.76
CA GLY A 31 -11.98 -0.31 0.97
C GLY A 31 -11.73 1.18 1.26
N ASN A 32 -12.81 1.97 1.33
CA ASN A 32 -12.71 3.38 1.68
C ASN A 32 -12.45 3.54 3.20
N PHE A 33 -11.27 4.03 3.56
CA PHE A 33 -10.84 4.24 4.95
C PHE A 33 -10.40 5.68 5.18
N LYS A 34 -10.56 6.14 6.42
CA LYS A 34 -10.17 7.50 6.87
C LYS A 34 -8.68 7.57 7.26
N PHE A 35 -7.82 6.91 6.48
CA PHE A 35 -6.38 7.13 6.62
C PHE A 35 -5.99 8.35 5.81
N ASP A 36 -5.08 9.14 6.36
CA ASP A 36 -4.48 10.25 5.65
C ASP A 36 -3.05 9.93 5.19
N GLU A 37 -2.43 10.94 4.60
CA GLU A 37 -1.06 10.94 4.08
C GLU A 37 -0.05 10.60 5.18
N THR A 38 -0.30 11.07 6.41
CA THR A 38 0.58 10.89 7.57
C THR A 38 0.48 9.46 8.10
N ASP A 39 -0.72 8.90 8.15
CA ASP A 39 -0.94 7.49 8.49
C ASP A 39 -0.19 6.57 7.53
N LEU A 40 -0.31 6.83 6.22
CA LEU A 40 0.38 6.02 5.21
C LEU A 40 1.89 6.27 5.19
N ASN A 41 2.37 7.50 5.44
CA ASN A 41 3.79 7.78 5.62
C ASN A 41 4.36 7.00 6.83
N ARG A 42 3.64 6.98 7.95
CA ARG A 42 4.02 6.19 9.14
C ARG A 42 4.09 4.71 8.79
N PHE A 43 3.08 4.18 8.08
CA PHE A 43 3.11 2.81 7.59
C PHE A 43 4.34 2.51 6.74
N LEU A 44 4.66 3.36 5.75
CA LEU A 44 5.83 3.18 4.89
C LEU A 44 7.14 3.17 5.71
N LYS A 45 7.29 4.12 6.65
CA LYS A 45 8.47 4.19 7.53
C LYS A 45 8.62 2.95 8.40
N GLU A 46 7.54 2.48 9.01
CA GLU A 46 7.57 1.27 9.82
C GLU A 46 7.87 0.03 8.99
N TRP A 47 7.35 -0.07 7.75
CA TRP A 47 7.71 -1.17 6.85
C TRP A 47 9.19 -1.11 6.46
N ILE A 48 9.72 0.09 6.18
CA ILE A 48 11.14 0.30 5.91
C ILE A 48 12.00 -0.14 7.10
N ASN A 49 11.53 0.11 8.33
CA ASN A 49 12.19 -0.32 9.56
C ASN A 49 12.00 -1.82 9.89
N GLY A 50 11.28 -2.57 9.04
CA GLY A 50 11.17 -4.02 9.13
C GLY A 50 9.92 -4.54 9.84
N SER A 51 8.87 -3.71 10.01
CA SER A 51 7.53 -4.21 10.35
C SER A 51 6.90 -4.97 9.17
N ASN A 52 5.84 -5.73 9.42
CA ASN A 52 5.03 -6.37 8.36
C ASN A 52 5.87 -7.21 7.37
N GLN A 53 6.81 -8.03 7.87
CA GLN A 53 7.80 -8.72 7.02
C GLN A 53 7.19 -9.76 6.06
N ARG A 54 6.03 -10.30 6.40
CA ARG A 54 5.29 -11.23 5.54
C ARG A 54 4.45 -10.52 4.49
N LEU A 55 4.28 -9.20 4.59
CA LEU A 55 3.42 -8.44 3.69
C LEU A 55 3.93 -8.54 2.25
N LYS A 56 3.02 -8.92 1.36
CA LYS A 56 3.19 -8.94 -0.10
C LYS A 56 2.36 -7.88 -0.80
N ARG A 57 1.21 -7.53 -0.21
CA ARG A 57 0.33 -6.51 -0.78
C ARG A 57 -0.42 -5.74 0.30
N PHE A 58 -0.39 -4.42 0.20
CA PHE A 58 -1.30 -3.53 0.91
C PHE A 58 -2.08 -2.67 -0.09
N ARG A 59 -3.41 -2.70 -0.04
CA ARG A 59 -4.29 -1.79 -0.77
C ARG A 59 -5.17 -1.05 0.22
N VAL A 60 -5.32 0.26 0.03
CA VAL A 60 -6.35 1.05 0.69
C VAL A 60 -6.89 2.15 -0.23
N ILE A 61 -8.18 2.47 -0.10
CA ILE A 61 -8.79 3.62 -0.78
C ILE A 61 -8.92 4.74 0.26
N VAL A 62 -8.35 5.90 -0.06
CA VAL A 62 -8.31 7.08 0.82
C VAL A 62 -8.75 8.33 0.08
N LYS A 63 -9.16 9.35 0.83
CA LYS A 63 -9.47 10.67 0.27
C LYS A 63 -8.23 11.54 0.32
N ASP A 64 -7.89 12.16 -0.81
CA ASP A 64 -6.80 13.15 -0.96
C ASP A 64 -5.45 12.65 -0.43
N LEU A 65 -4.55 12.22 -1.32
CA LEU A 65 -3.22 11.75 -0.94
C LEU A 65 -2.14 12.63 -1.56
N ASN A 66 -1.56 13.56 -0.78
CA ASN A 66 -0.38 14.29 -1.21
C ASN A 66 0.85 13.37 -1.22
N LEU A 67 1.49 13.27 -2.38
CA LEU A 67 2.66 12.42 -2.56
C LEU A 67 3.86 12.93 -1.75
N GLU A 68 4.06 14.23 -1.64
CA GLU A 68 5.18 14.85 -0.91
C GLU A 68 5.12 14.54 0.59
N VAL A 69 3.92 14.60 1.18
CA VAL A 69 3.71 14.25 2.59
C VAL A 69 3.84 12.74 2.79
N LEU A 70 3.25 11.95 1.88
CA LEU A 70 3.35 10.48 1.90
C LEU A 70 4.80 10.00 1.90
N THR A 71 5.69 10.64 1.12
CA THR A 71 7.11 10.22 0.97
C THR A 71 8.08 11.02 1.84
N SER A 72 7.58 11.92 2.68
CA SER A 72 8.43 12.77 3.52
C SER A 72 9.35 11.94 4.43
N GLY A 73 10.67 12.16 4.28
CA GLY A 73 11.71 11.46 5.02
C GLY A 73 11.95 10.01 4.58
N ILE A 74 11.52 9.63 3.37
CA ILE A 74 11.75 8.32 2.76
C ILE A 74 12.56 8.50 1.47
N GLU A 75 13.54 7.63 1.25
CA GLU A 75 14.23 7.52 -0.04
C GLU A 75 13.33 6.77 -1.03
N VAL A 76 12.94 7.46 -2.11
CA VAL A 76 12.00 6.95 -3.11
C VAL A 76 12.60 7.11 -4.50
N GLU A 77 12.51 6.07 -5.31
CA GLU A 77 12.87 6.10 -6.73
C GLU A 77 11.59 6.09 -7.59
N GLU A 78 11.37 7.12 -8.40
CA GLU A 78 10.23 7.17 -9.32
C GLU A 78 10.48 6.29 -10.54
N ILE A 79 9.51 5.41 -10.83
CA ILE A 79 9.54 4.50 -11.96
C ILE A 79 8.63 5.07 -13.05
N PRO A 80 9.15 5.30 -14.28
CA PRO A 80 8.34 5.82 -15.37
C PRO A 80 7.17 4.90 -15.74
N VAL A 81 6.04 5.47 -16.13
CA VAL A 81 4.83 4.73 -16.54
C VAL A 81 5.04 3.81 -17.74
N THR A 82 6.11 4.01 -18.52
CA THR A 82 6.51 3.15 -19.64
C THR A 82 7.08 1.81 -19.18
N VAL A 83 7.54 1.71 -17.93
CA VAL A 83 8.04 0.47 -17.35
C VAL A 83 6.86 -0.34 -16.82
N GLU A 84 6.70 -1.55 -17.33
CA GLU A 84 5.66 -2.47 -16.91
C GLU A 84 6.26 -3.66 -16.14
N ARG A 85 5.68 -3.98 -14.97
CA ARG A 85 6.07 -5.12 -14.15
C ARG A 85 4.86 -6.00 -13.87
N ILE A 86 5.08 -7.31 -13.75
CA ILE A 86 4.03 -8.26 -13.36
C ILE A 86 4.31 -8.72 -11.94
N PHE A 87 3.38 -8.40 -11.05
CA PHE A 87 3.39 -8.89 -9.68
C PHE A 87 2.53 -10.15 -9.57
N GLU A 88 3.06 -11.18 -8.93
CA GLU A 88 2.37 -12.44 -8.66
C GLU A 88 2.61 -12.84 -7.21
N ASN A 89 1.54 -12.90 -6.40
CA ASN A 89 1.61 -13.47 -5.06
C ASN A 89 1.20 -14.94 -5.11
N LYS A 90 2.19 -15.83 -4.97
CA LYS A 90 2.00 -17.29 -4.98
C LYS A 90 1.36 -17.81 -3.70
N GLU A 91 1.55 -17.15 -2.57
CA GLU A 91 1.08 -17.59 -1.25
C GLU A 91 -0.45 -17.46 -1.09
N CYS A 92 -1.05 -16.43 -1.68
CA CYS A 92 -2.50 -16.19 -1.60
C CYS A 92 -3.24 -16.49 -2.92
N GLY A 93 -2.62 -17.22 -3.86
CA GLY A 93 -3.25 -17.57 -5.15
C GLY A 93 -3.74 -16.37 -5.95
N SER A 94 -3.11 -15.20 -5.77
CA SER A 94 -3.61 -13.95 -6.34
C SER A 94 -3.38 -13.89 -7.84
N LYS A 95 -4.33 -13.29 -8.57
CA LYS A 95 -4.16 -13.02 -10.01
C LYS A 95 -2.89 -12.20 -10.24
N LYS A 96 -2.20 -12.48 -11.34
CA LYS A 96 -1.10 -11.66 -11.85
C LYS A 96 -1.60 -10.22 -12.02
N LEU A 97 -0.92 -9.27 -11.41
CA LEU A 97 -1.23 -7.85 -11.48
C LEU A 97 -0.19 -7.17 -12.35
N LYS A 98 -0.65 -6.37 -13.30
CA LYS A 98 0.22 -5.58 -14.17
C LYS A 98 0.35 -4.18 -13.58
N LEU A 99 1.56 -3.80 -13.21
CA LEU A 99 1.91 -2.50 -12.67
C LEU A 99 2.59 -1.68 -13.78
N LYS A 100 2.28 -0.38 -13.86
CA LYS A 100 2.96 0.56 -14.75
C LYS A 100 3.49 1.74 -13.94
N GLY A 101 4.80 1.96 -14.01
CA GLY A 101 5.46 2.96 -13.18
C GLY A 101 5.31 2.70 -11.68
N GLY A 102 5.29 3.78 -10.90
CA GLY A 102 5.15 3.75 -9.44
C GLY A 102 6.37 4.31 -8.74
N TYR A 103 6.51 3.98 -7.47
CA TYR A 103 7.56 4.48 -6.60
C TYR A 103 8.20 3.32 -5.85
N ASP A 104 9.49 3.12 -6.08
CA ASP A 104 10.27 2.07 -5.46
C ASP A 104 10.85 2.56 -4.13
N ILE A 105 10.73 1.70 -3.11
CA ILE A 105 11.32 1.88 -1.78
C ILE A 105 11.98 0.57 -1.34
N ARG A 106 12.95 0.66 -0.44
CA ARG A 106 13.63 -0.50 0.12
C ARG A 106 13.54 -0.49 1.64
N ASN A 107 13.29 -1.65 2.22
CA ASN A 107 13.41 -1.79 3.67
C ASN A 107 14.87 -1.99 4.11
N ASN A 108 15.09 -1.97 5.43
CA ASN A 108 16.40 -2.17 6.06
C ASN A 108 17.05 -3.54 5.79
N LYS A 109 16.29 -4.50 5.24
CA LYS A 109 16.77 -5.82 4.78
C LYS A 109 17.04 -5.86 3.27
N GLY A 110 16.87 -4.74 2.57
CA GLY A 110 17.08 -4.63 1.12
C GLY A 110 15.92 -5.13 0.26
N MET A 111 14.80 -5.55 0.86
CA MET A 111 13.61 -5.98 0.12
C MET A 111 13.02 -4.78 -0.63
N LEU A 112 12.70 -4.99 -1.91
CA LEU A 112 12.09 -3.98 -2.75
C LEU A 112 10.57 -3.98 -2.54
N ALA A 113 9.99 -2.79 -2.49
CA ALA A 113 8.57 -2.62 -2.70
C ALA A 113 8.30 -1.51 -3.70
N THR A 114 7.22 -1.65 -4.47
CA THR A 114 6.70 -0.58 -5.33
C THR A 114 5.34 -0.19 -4.80
N PHE A 115 5.11 1.10 -4.58
CA PHE A 115 3.77 1.62 -4.35
C PHE A 115 3.27 2.49 -5.50
N LEU A 116 1.95 2.52 -5.68
CA LEU A 116 1.26 3.30 -6.69
C LEU A 116 0.14 4.09 -6.02
N LYS A 117 -0.01 5.32 -6.47
CA LYS A 117 -1.19 6.16 -6.23
C LYS A 117 -1.96 6.26 -7.54
N THR A 118 -3.16 5.70 -7.60
CA THR A 118 -3.98 5.71 -8.81
C THR A 118 -5.36 6.32 -8.55
N PRO A 119 -5.92 7.12 -9.49
CA PRO A 119 -7.32 7.52 -9.42
C PRO A 119 -8.22 6.27 -9.46
N ASN A 120 -9.27 6.23 -8.63
CA ASN A 120 -10.24 5.15 -8.67
C ASN A 120 -11.58 5.65 -9.25
N PRO A 121 -11.96 5.26 -10.49
CA PRO A 121 -13.14 5.80 -11.17
C PRO A 121 -14.46 5.41 -10.49
N LYS A 122 -14.44 4.47 -9.54
CA LYS A 122 -15.63 4.08 -8.76
C LYS A 122 -15.99 5.05 -7.64
N TYR A 123 -15.09 6.00 -7.31
CA TYR A 123 -15.24 6.89 -6.16
C TYR A 123 -15.24 8.37 -6.59
N PRO A 124 -15.71 9.27 -5.71
CA PRO A 124 -15.72 10.70 -6.00
C PRO A 124 -14.33 11.25 -6.34
N ILE A 125 -14.30 12.34 -7.11
CA ILE A 125 -13.08 13.11 -7.42
C ILE A 125 -12.34 13.43 -6.10
N GLY A 126 -11.02 13.20 -6.09
CA GLY A 126 -10.16 13.31 -4.90
C GLY A 126 -9.94 11.99 -4.17
N THR A 127 -10.76 10.96 -4.43
CA THR A 127 -10.53 9.61 -3.88
C THR A 127 -9.49 8.86 -4.71
N VAL A 128 -8.50 8.29 -4.04
CA VAL A 128 -7.39 7.57 -4.67
C VAL A 128 -7.21 6.20 -4.06
N GLN A 129 -6.68 5.28 -4.86
CA GLN A 129 -6.24 3.98 -4.40
C GLN A 129 -4.73 4.02 -4.21
N PHE A 130 -4.29 3.69 -3.00
CA PHE A 130 -2.91 3.36 -2.69
C PHE A 130 -2.76 1.83 -2.77
N ASP A 131 -1.86 1.35 -3.61
CA ASP A 131 -1.40 -0.04 -3.58
C ASP A 131 0.11 -0.05 -3.31
N MET A 132 0.56 -0.98 -2.48
CA MET A 132 1.96 -1.33 -2.29
C MET A 132 2.15 -2.83 -2.52
N PHE A 133 3.22 -3.17 -3.23
CA PHE A 133 3.59 -4.53 -3.59
C PHE A 133 5.02 -4.79 -3.17
N VAL A 134 5.25 -5.87 -2.42
CA VAL A 134 6.59 -6.25 -1.94
C VAL A 134 7.12 -7.38 -2.80
N TRP A 135 8.22 -7.13 -3.48
CA TRP A 135 8.85 -8.08 -4.41
C TRP A 135 9.70 -9.10 -3.66
N GLU A 136 9.69 -10.33 -4.16
CA GLU A 136 10.59 -11.43 -3.75
C GLU A 136 11.63 -11.71 -4.82
#